data_AF-A0A4S2LSL8-F1
#
_entry.id   AF-A0A4S2LSL8-F1
#
_cell.length_a   1.000
_cell.length_b   1.000
_cell.length_c   1.000
_cell.angle_alpha   90.00
_cell.angle_beta   90.00
_cell.angle_gamma   90.00
#
_symmetry.space_group_name_H-M   'P 1'
#
loop_
_entity.id
_entity.type
_entity.pdbx_description
1 polymer ?
#
loop_
_entity_poly.entity_id
_entity_poly.type
_entity_poly.pdbx_seq_one_letter_code
_entity_poly.pdbx_strand_id
1 'polypeptide(L)'
;MNCLKITPREVTPIRDHMGRSLQLLKDPRVLFAGYKAPHPLEHKIVIRVQTLPPTTPLDVFISALKDLVSEVSNIEEQFRMATK
;
A
#
# COMPACT_ATOMS: atom_id res chain seq x y z
N MET A 1 0.30 -10.58 -20.50
CA MET A 1 -0.70 -11.37 -19.73
C MET A 1 -0.44 -11.10 -18.25
N ASN A 2 -1.26 -10.48 -17.41
CA ASN A 2 -2.71 -10.29 -17.38
C ASN A 2 -3.04 -8.86 -16.92
N CYS A 3 -3.34 -8.00 -17.89
CA CYS A 3 -4.06 -6.76 -17.62
C CYS A 3 -5.54 -7.06 -17.86
N LEU A 4 -6.20 -7.68 -16.88
CA LEU A 4 -7.66 -7.67 -16.85
C LEU A 4 -8.05 -6.22 -16.58
N LYS A 5 -8.50 -5.59 -17.68
CA LYS A 5 -9.06 -4.25 -17.77
C LYS A 5 -10.17 -4.12 -16.74
N ILE A 6 -9.86 -3.52 -15.59
CA ILE A 6 -10.88 -3.05 -14.67
C ILE A 6 -10.84 -1.54 -14.82
N THR A 7 -11.97 -0.97 -15.19
CA THR A 7 -12.09 0.45 -15.50
C THR A 7 -11.72 1.29 -14.27
N PRO A 8 -11.13 2.49 -14.45
CA PRO A 8 -10.76 3.38 -13.34
C PRO A 8 -11.97 3.89 -12.52
N ARG A 9 -13.21 3.50 -12.86
CA ARG A 9 -14.42 3.91 -12.14
C ARG A 9 -14.75 3.05 -10.92
N GLU A 10 -14.15 1.88 -10.78
CA GLU A 10 -14.48 0.93 -9.68
C GLU A 10 -13.38 0.78 -8.63
N VAL A 11 -12.20 1.37 -8.85
CA VAL A 11 -11.13 1.42 -7.86
C VAL A 11 -11.27 2.74 -7.11
N THR A 12 -11.59 2.67 -5.82
CA THR A 12 -11.52 3.85 -4.97
C THR A 12 -10.08 4.35 -4.99
N PRO A 13 -9.81 5.57 -5.50
CA PRO A 13 -8.48 6.14 -5.33
C PRO A 13 -8.18 6.19 -3.84
N ILE A 14 -6.95 5.87 -3.47
CA ILE A 14 -6.44 5.86 -2.09
C ILE A 14 -6.51 7.23 -1.37
N ARG A 15 -7.20 8.21 -1.97
CA ARG A 15 -7.43 9.54 -1.42
C ARG A 15 -8.60 9.60 -0.44
N ASP A 16 -9.59 8.70 -0.51
CA ASP A 16 -10.88 9.03 0.11
C ASP A 16 -11.10 8.59 1.56
N HIS A 17 -10.44 7.57 2.14
CA HIS A 17 -10.74 7.23 3.56
C HIS A 17 -9.65 6.56 4.42
N MET A 18 -8.42 6.37 3.94
CA MET A 18 -7.35 5.88 4.81
C MET A 18 -5.97 6.33 4.32
N GLY A 19 -5.47 7.44 4.85
CA GLY A 19 -4.19 8.06 4.49
C GLY A 19 -2.93 7.24 4.80
N ARG A 20 -3.02 5.92 5.06
CA ARG A 20 -1.89 5.07 5.46
C ARG A 20 -1.32 4.18 4.35
N SER A 21 -2.04 3.94 3.26
CA SER A 21 -1.48 3.20 2.10
C SER A 21 -0.59 4.06 1.18
N LEU A 22 -0.27 5.29 1.59
CA LEU A 22 0.54 6.23 0.80
C LEU A 22 2.00 5.78 0.67
N GLN A 23 2.48 4.81 1.47
CA GLN A 23 3.86 4.34 1.40
C GLN A 23 4.19 3.69 0.06
N LEU A 24 3.22 3.01 -0.57
CA LEU A 24 3.43 2.48 -1.92
C LEU A 24 3.62 3.60 -2.95
N LEU A 25 3.01 4.76 -2.76
CA LEU A 25 3.19 5.93 -3.63
C LEU A 25 4.44 6.75 -3.30
N LYS A 26 5.11 6.50 -2.17
CA LYS A 26 6.39 7.16 -1.85
C LYS A 26 7.51 6.68 -2.78
N ASP A 27 7.37 5.48 -3.33
CA ASP A 27 8.36 4.90 -4.22
C ASP A 27 8.15 5.38 -5.67
N PRO A 28 9.14 6.02 -6.31
CA PRO A 28 9.03 6.48 -7.70
C PRO A 28 8.86 5.34 -8.71
N ARG A 29 9.09 4.09 -8.31
CA ARG A 29 8.91 2.90 -9.15
C ARG A 29 7.44 2.48 -9.27
N VAL A 30 6.56 3.02 -8.43
CA VAL A 30 5.12 2.70 -8.41
C VAL A 30 4.36 3.75 -9.21
N LEU A 31 3.67 3.30 -10.25
CA LEU A 31 2.82 4.15 -11.08
C LEU A 31 1.41 4.27 -10.51
N PHE A 32 0.90 3.19 -9.93
CA PHE A 32 -0.45 3.13 -9.42
C PHE A 32 -0.57 2.12 -8.30
N ALA A 33 -1.27 2.49 -7.24
CA ALA A 33 -1.69 1.60 -6.18
C ALA A 33 -3.15 1.90 -5.83
N GLY A 34 -3.95 0.85 -5.62
CA GLY A 34 -5.35 0.99 -5.22
C GLY A 34 -5.86 -0.30 -4.57
N TYR A 35 -6.91 -0.17 -3.75
CA TYR A 35 -7.56 -1.30 -3.13
C TYR A 35 -9.08 -1.23 -3.33
N LYS A 36 -9.73 -2.39 -3.31
CA LYS A 36 -11.19 -2.52 -3.36
C LYS A 36 -11.61 -3.56 -2.32
N ALA A 37 -12.54 -3.18 -1.45
CA ALA A 37 -13.29 -4.10 -0.61
C ALA A 37 -14.66 -4.34 -1.27
N PRO A 38 -14.93 -5.53 -1.84
CA PRO A 38 -16.14 -5.78 -2.63
C PRO A 38 -17.41 -5.76 -1.77
N HIS A 39 -17.32 -6.20 -0.52
CA HIS A 39 -18.44 -6.19 0.41
C HIS A 39 -17.93 -6.15 1.87
N PRO A 40 -18.50 -5.30 2.75
CA PRO A 40 -18.06 -5.21 4.15
C PRO A 40 -18.22 -6.50 4.96
N LEU A 41 -19.16 -7.37 4.58
CA LEU A 41 -19.43 -8.64 5.25
C LEU A 41 -18.43 -9.75 4.86
N GLU A 42 -17.68 -9.55 3.77
CA GLU A 42 -16.64 -10.49 3.33
C GLU A 42 -15.27 -9.90 3.65
N HIS A 43 -14.47 -10.61 4.45
CA HIS A 43 -13.12 -10.20 4.82
C HIS A 43 -12.10 -10.43 3.70
N LYS A 44 -12.39 -9.90 2.51
CA LYS A 44 -11.55 -9.98 1.33
C LYS A 44 -11.21 -8.60 0.82
N ILE A 45 -9.92 -8.32 0.68
CA ILE A 45 -9.41 -7.05 0.15
C ILE A 45 -8.63 -7.37 -1.11
N VAL A 46 -8.99 -6.71 -2.22
CA VAL A 46 -8.27 -6.82 -3.49
C VAL A 46 -7.38 -5.60 -3.64
N ILE A 47 -6.07 -5.83 -3.74
CA ILE A 47 -5.08 -4.77 -3.93
C ILE A 47 -4.52 -4.87 -5.34
N ARG A 48 -4.39 -3.72 -6.02
CA ARG A 48 -3.73 -3.61 -7.32
C ARG A 48 -2.56 -2.65 -7.22
N VAL A 49 -1.41 -3.11 -7.68
CA VAL A 49 -0.17 -2.34 -7.77
C VAL A 49 0.35 -2.44 -9.19
N GLN A 50 0.74 -1.30 -9.76
CA GLN A 50 1.40 -1.19 -11.06
C GLN A 50 2.77 -0.57 -10.85
N THR A 51 3.81 -1.27 -11.29
CA THR A 51 5.21 -0.82 -11.22
C THR A 51 5.84 -0.71 -12.59
N LEU A 52 6.89 0.09 -12.70
CA LEU A 52 7.75 0.13 -13.86
C LEU A 52 8.67 -1.11 -13.89
N PRO A 53 8.92 -1.70 -15.08
CA PRO A 53 10.05 -2.63 -15.27
C PRO A 53 11.36 -1.89 -14.95
N PRO A 54 12.35 -2.51 -14.29
CA PRO A 54 12.59 -3.95 -14.09
C PRO A 54 12.06 -4.54 -12.77
N THR A 55 11.39 -3.75 -11.93
CA THR A 55 10.99 -4.17 -10.59
C THR A 55 9.63 -4.89 -10.55
N THR A 56 9.59 -6.02 -9.83
CA THR A 56 8.38 -6.81 -9.62
C THR A 56 7.46 -6.10 -8.61
N PRO A 57 6.14 -6.01 -8.86
CA PRO A 57 5.21 -5.35 -7.94
C PRO A 57 5.18 -5.97 -6.54
N LEU A 58 5.46 -7.28 -6.44
CA LEU A 58 5.58 -7.99 -5.16
C LEU A 58 6.75 -7.48 -4.32
N ASP A 59 7.90 -7.22 -4.96
CA ASP A 59 9.11 -6.77 -4.27
C ASP A 59 8.90 -5.38 -3.66
N VAL A 60 8.35 -4.47 -4.45
CA VAL A 60 7.99 -3.12 -4.01
C VAL A 60 6.96 -3.16 -2.88
N PHE A 61 6.00 -4.09 -2.96
CA PHE A 61 5.02 -4.28 -1.91
C PHE A 61 5.66 -4.73 -0.59
N ILE A 62 6.58 -5.69 -0.62
CA ILE A 62 7.31 -6.15 0.56
C ILE A 62 8.20 -5.04 1.13
N SER A 63 8.86 -4.27 0.27
CA SER A 63 9.68 -3.12 0.70
C SER A 63 8.84 -2.11 1.48
N ALA A 64 7.69 -1.70 0.92
CA ALA A 64 6.81 -0.75 1.58
C ALA A 64 6.30 -1.25 2.95
N LEU A 65 6.03 -2.56 3.08
CA LEU A 65 5.65 -3.16 4.36
C LEU A 65 6.80 -3.11 5.38
N LYS A 66 8.03 -3.40 4.96
CA LYS A 66 9.21 -3.33 5.84
C LYS A 66 9.44 -1.89 6.33
N ASP A 67 9.29 -0.91 5.44
CA ASP A 67 9.43 0.50 5.78
C ASP A 67 8.39 0.91 6.83
N LEU A 68 7.14 0.43 6.72
CA LEU A 68 6.10 0.66 7.72
C LEU A 68 6.44 0.08 9.08
N VAL A 69 6.89 -1.17 9.10
CA VAL A 69 7.26 -1.84 10.35
C VAL A 69 8.39 -1.06 11.02
N SER A 70 9.39 -0.63 10.25
CA SER A 70 10.50 0.17 10.77
C SER A 70 10.05 1.53 11.31
N GLU A 71 9.12 2.22 10.63
CA GLU A 71 8.56 3.49 11.10
C GLU A 71 7.83 3.30 12.44
N VAL A 72 7.03 2.22 12.58
CA VAL A 72 6.32 1.92 13.83
C VAL A 72 7.28 1.56 14.96
N SER A 73 8.27 0.70 14.71
CA SER A 73 9.26 0.33 15.72
C SER A 73 10.07 1.53 16.20
N ASN A 74 10.41 2.47 15.32
CA ASN A 74 11.07 3.70 15.72
C ASN A 74 10.18 4.54 16.66
N ILE A 75 8.89 4.68 16.35
CA ILE A 75 7.95 5.40 17.23
C ILE A 75 7.86 4.73 18.61
N GLU A 76 7.77 3.40 18.66
CA GLU A 76 7.74 2.66 19.93
C GLU A 76 9.00 2.87 20.77
N GLU A 77 10.17 2.92 20.14
CA GLU A 77 11.44 3.18 20.82
C GLU A 77 11.51 4.62 21.35
N GLN A 78 11.17 5.61 20.52
CA GLN A 78 11.13 7.02 20.94
C GLN A 78 10.16 7.22 22.12
N PHE A 79 8.99 6.57 22.07
CA PHE A 79 8.02 6.66 23.16
C PHE A 79 8.55 6.00 24.45
N ARG A 80 9.23 4.86 24.34
CA ARG A 80 9.87 4.18 25.49
C ARG A 80 10.99 5.01 26.11
N MET A 81 11.78 5.72 25.30
CA MET A 81 12.82 6.64 25.78
C MET A 81 12.23 7.87 26.47
N ALA A 82 11.14 8.43 25.93
CA ALA A 82 10.49 9.62 26.50
C ALA A 82 9.69 9.34 27.78
N THR A 83 9.27 8.08 28.00
CA THR A 83 8.53 7.67 29.21
C THR A 83 9.47 7.16 30.33
N LYS A 84 10.78 7.20 30.10
CA LYS A 84 11.83 6.92 31.09
C LYS A 84 12.33 8.22 31.70
#